data_AF-A0A354BK94-F1
#
_entry.id   AF-A0A354BK94-F1
#
_cell.length_a   1.000
_cell.length_b   1.000
_cell.length_c   1.000
_cell.angle_alpha   90.00
_cell.angle_beta   90.00
_cell.angle_gamma   90.00
#
_symmetry.space_group_name_H-M   'P 1'
#
loop_
_entity.id
_entity.type
_entity.pdbx_description
1 polymer ?
#
loop_
_entity_poly.entity_id
_entity_poly.type
_entity_poly.pdbx_seq_one_letter_code
_entity_poly.pdbx_strand_id
1 'polypeptide(L)'
;MQQFNLRKFQAVVMGLVLVGTLNGSTPVEAQAVAAAEGQRSFLVFDATLYKNKPALSGYSLKPIKLLYESRLFPKGHQPQVLPPEQAVRSIAKELRGTSEPVIVDIERWPLKGDATVVKESVGKLSSILSWIKAEAPDIHLGAYGTVPVRDYWRAVRGPGSKEYQAWQRDNDRLEELATWQDALYPSLYTFYPDRQGWVA
;
A
#
# COMPACT_ATOMS: atom_id res chain seq x y z
N MET A 1 33.59 33.35 9.39
CA MET A 1 32.60 33.48 8.29
C MET A 1 32.40 32.08 7.74
N GLN A 2 31.26 31.40 7.78
CA GLN A 2 29.86 31.79 7.76
C GLN A 2 29.10 30.63 8.43
N GLN A 3 28.37 30.88 9.54
CA GLN A 3 27.57 29.84 10.20
C GLN A 3 26.14 29.83 9.64
N PHE A 4 25.67 28.62 9.37
CA PHE A 4 24.34 28.28 8.88
C PHE A 4 23.29 28.47 9.98
N ASN A 5 22.16 29.09 9.63
CA ASN A 5 21.13 29.56 10.54
C ASN A 5 19.97 28.54 10.57
N LEU A 6 19.89 27.69 11.59
CA LEU A 6 18.76 26.77 11.78
C LEU A 6 17.69 27.44 12.64
N ARG A 7 16.53 27.73 12.04
CA ARG A 7 15.39 28.37 12.70
C ARG A 7 14.75 27.42 13.73
N LYS A 8 14.93 27.78 14.99
CA LYS A 8 14.00 27.73 16.15
C LYS A 8 12.85 26.72 16.07
N PHE A 9 13.02 25.58 16.76
CA PHE A 9 11.91 24.82 17.34
C PHE A 9 11.68 25.34 18.77
N GLN A 10 10.51 25.92 19.04
CA GLN A 10 10.12 26.28 20.39
C GLN A 10 9.60 25.03 21.11
N ALA A 11 10.38 24.55 22.07
CA ALA A 11 9.91 23.65 23.10
C ALA A 11 9.07 24.44 24.11
N VAL A 12 7.87 23.97 24.41
CA VAL A 12 7.15 24.34 25.63
C VAL A 12 7.07 23.07 26.47
N VAL A 13 7.88 23.03 27.52
CA VAL A 13 7.76 22.10 28.64
C VAL A 13 7.31 22.94 29.82
N MET A 14 6.16 22.63 30.43
CA MET A 14 6.04 22.55 31.89
C MET A 14 4.69 22.00 32.34
N GLY A 15 4.76 21.04 33.26
CA GLY A 15 3.65 20.48 34.00
C GLY A 15 4.18 19.35 34.89
N LEU A 16 4.88 19.74 35.97
CA LEU A 16 5.56 18.86 36.92
C LEU A 16 4.68 18.72 38.17
N VAL A 17 4.35 17.49 38.59
CA VAL A 17 3.90 17.18 39.95
C VAL A 17 4.65 15.93 40.43
N LEU A 18 5.23 16.05 41.63
CA LEU A 18 6.14 15.09 42.26
C LEU A 18 5.43 13.89 42.92
N VAL A 19 5.98 12.70 42.63
CA VAL A 19 6.40 11.59 43.52
C VAL A 19 5.42 10.97 44.52
N GLY A 20 5.08 9.70 44.24
CA GLY A 20 4.88 8.63 45.22
C GLY A 20 5.53 7.34 44.69
N THR A 21 6.36 6.68 45.48
CA THR A 21 7.18 5.52 45.11
C THR A 21 6.43 4.18 45.22
N LEU A 22 6.71 3.26 44.29
CA LEU A 22 7.00 1.81 44.46
C LEU A 22 6.34 0.92 43.37
N ASN A 23 7.22 0.25 42.61
CA ASN A 23 7.09 -1.06 41.95
C ASN A 23 5.79 -1.45 41.23
N GLY A 24 5.89 -1.50 39.91
CA GLY A 24 5.00 -2.26 39.04
C GLY A 24 5.16 -1.78 37.60
N SER A 25 5.91 -2.52 36.79
CA SER A 25 6.02 -2.27 35.36
C SER A 25 4.65 -2.42 34.69
N THR A 26 3.96 -1.29 34.52
CA THR A 26 2.75 -1.17 33.71
C THR A 26 3.09 -1.40 32.24
N PRO A 27 2.33 -2.22 31.50
CA PRO A 27 2.50 -2.33 30.07
C PRO A 27 2.21 -0.96 29.44
N VAL A 28 3.06 -0.57 28.49
CA VAL A 28 2.79 0.59 27.63
C VAL A 28 1.59 0.23 26.75
N GLU A 29 0.38 0.53 27.22
CA GLU A 29 -0.78 0.64 26.36
C GLU A 29 -0.48 1.75 25.35
N ALA A 30 -0.40 1.36 24.07
CA ALA A 30 -0.38 2.30 22.98
C ALA A 30 -1.68 3.12 23.05
N GLN A 31 -1.61 4.30 23.66
CA GLN A 31 -2.68 5.28 23.58
C GLN A 31 -2.82 5.66 22.12
N ALA A 32 -3.85 5.10 21.47
CA ALA A 32 -4.32 5.58 20.19
C ALA A 32 -4.60 7.08 20.37
N VAL A 33 -3.79 7.92 19.72
CA VAL A 33 -4.09 9.33 19.59
C VAL A 33 -5.36 9.37 18.74
N ALA A 34 -6.51 9.43 19.41
CA ALA A 34 -7.78 9.68 18.78
C ALA A 34 -7.72 11.10 18.21
N ALA A 35 -7.22 11.21 16.98
CA ALA A 35 -7.44 12.38 16.17
C ALA A 35 -8.95 12.60 16.13
N ALA A 36 -9.40 13.83 16.34
CA ALA A 36 -10.79 14.20 16.17
C ALA A 36 -11.18 13.95 14.71
N GLU A 37 -11.71 12.76 14.43
CA GLU A 37 -12.20 12.39 13.11
C GLU A 37 -13.52 13.09 12.89
N GLY A 38 -13.47 14.30 12.31
CA GLY A 38 -14.61 14.77 11.53
C GLY A 38 -14.97 13.65 10.56
N GLN A 39 -16.25 13.25 10.54
CA GLN A 39 -16.75 12.07 9.83
C GLN A 39 -16.34 12.11 8.35
N ARG A 40 -15.19 11.51 8.02
CA ARG A 40 -14.71 11.46 6.64
C ARG A 40 -15.59 10.46 5.91
N SER A 41 -16.09 10.86 4.74
CA SER A 41 -16.86 9.95 3.88
C SER A 41 -16.00 8.75 3.52
N PHE A 42 -16.47 7.53 3.82
CA PHE A 42 -15.82 6.31 3.37
C PHE A 42 -15.99 6.17 1.85
N LEU A 43 -14.88 6.22 1.12
CA LEU A 43 -14.88 6.13 -0.33
C LEU A 43 -14.89 4.67 -0.76
N VAL A 44 -15.82 4.31 -1.64
CA VAL A 44 -15.87 2.99 -2.27
C VAL A 44 -15.67 3.18 -3.76
N PHE A 45 -14.80 2.36 -4.35
CA PHE A 45 -14.48 2.42 -5.77
C PHE A 45 -15.02 1.18 -6.49
N ASP A 46 -15.44 1.37 -7.73
CA ASP A 46 -15.93 0.30 -8.59
C ASP A 46 -14.84 -0.14 -9.58
N ALA A 47 -14.19 -1.26 -9.26
CA ALA A 47 -13.17 -1.91 -10.08
C ALA A 47 -13.70 -3.16 -10.81
N THR A 48 -15.01 -3.28 -11.05
CA THR A 48 -15.60 -4.50 -11.63
C THR A 48 -15.30 -4.71 -13.12
N LEU A 49 -14.96 -3.64 -13.85
CA LEU A 49 -14.50 -3.65 -15.25
C LEU A 49 -15.38 -4.37 -16.30
N TYR A 50 -16.60 -4.77 -15.94
CA TYR A 50 -17.54 -5.35 -16.89
C TYR A 50 -17.93 -4.35 -17.98
N LYS A 51 -17.88 -4.80 -19.24
CA LYS A 51 -18.42 -4.06 -20.38
C LYS A 51 -19.94 -3.99 -20.26
N ASN A 52 -20.53 -2.89 -20.70
CA ASN A 52 -21.99 -2.68 -20.74
C ASN A 52 -22.68 -2.89 -19.37
N LYS A 53 -21.98 -2.66 -18.26
CA LYS A 53 -22.59 -2.68 -16.92
C LYS A 53 -23.54 -1.49 -16.74
N PRO A 54 -24.57 -1.62 -15.88
CA PRO A 54 -25.40 -0.49 -15.50
C PRO A 54 -24.56 0.67 -14.95
N ALA A 55 -25.01 1.91 -15.18
CA ALA A 55 -24.39 3.07 -14.57
C ALA A 55 -24.55 2.98 -13.05
N LEU A 56 -23.44 3.00 -12.31
CA LEU A 56 -23.45 2.97 -10.85
C LEU A 56 -23.41 4.37 -10.23
N SER A 57 -23.60 5.44 -11.01
CA SER A 57 -23.55 6.82 -10.54
C SER A 57 -24.65 7.18 -9.52
N GLY A 58 -25.72 6.39 -9.46
CA GLY A 58 -26.74 6.49 -8.40
C GLY A 58 -26.30 5.89 -7.05
N TYR A 59 -25.17 5.18 -7.03
CA TYR A 59 -24.53 4.67 -5.82
C TYR A 59 -23.31 5.55 -5.52
N SER A 60 -22.90 5.66 -4.25
CA SER A 60 -21.71 6.41 -3.83
C SER A 60 -20.38 5.74 -4.24
N LEU A 61 -20.36 5.06 -5.39
CA LEU A 61 -19.21 4.36 -5.96
C LEU A 61 -18.46 5.29 -6.91
N LYS A 62 -17.15 5.41 -6.71
CA LYS A 62 -16.26 6.20 -7.54
C LYS A 62 -15.54 5.33 -8.59
N PRO A 63 -15.19 5.87 -9.76
CA PRO A 63 -14.39 5.16 -10.73
C PRO A 63 -12.94 4.99 -10.25
N ILE A 64 -12.30 3.92 -10.70
CA ILE A 64 -10.87 3.66 -10.51
C ILE A 64 -10.29 3.03 -11.77
N LYS A 65 -9.02 3.29 -12.06
CA LYS A 65 -8.33 2.74 -13.23
C LYS A 65 -7.46 1.56 -12.82
N LEU A 66 -7.72 0.39 -13.40
CA LEU A 66 -6.90 -0.80 -13.20
C LEU A 66 -6.03 -1.03 -14.45
N LEU A 67 -4.72 -1.10 -14.24
CA LEU A 67 -3.73 -1.40 -15.25
C LEU A 67 -3.27 -2.85 -15.08
N TYR A 68 -3.98 -3.75 -15.75
CA TYR A 68 -3.61 -5.17 -15.79
C TYR A 68 -2.28 -5.40 -16.49
N GLU A 69 -1.57 -6.43 -16.05
CA GLU A 69 -0.34 -6.90 -16.67
C GLU A 69 -0.45 -7.09 -18.20
N SER A 70 -1.58 -7.54 -18.73
CA SER A 70 -1.76 -7.72 -20.18
C SER A 70 -1.58 -6.45 -21.01
N ARG A 71 -1.76 -5.27 -20.41
CA ARG A 71 -1.46 -3.99 -21.05
C ARG A 71 0.03 -3.65 -21.03
N LEU A 72 0.73 -4.07 -20.00
CA LEU A 72 2.15 -3.77 -19.78
C LEU A 72 3.06 -4.75 -20.52
N PHE A 73 2.64 -6.02 -20.60
CA PHE A 73 3.43 -7.12 -21.14
C PHE A 73 2.87 -7.56 -22.49
N PRO A 74 3.61 -7.35 -23.60
CA PRO A 74 3.22 -7.85 -24.91
C PRO A 74 2.99 -9.36 -24.92
N LYS A 75 2.16 -9.84 -25.87
CA LYS A 75 1.92 -11.28 -26.03
C LYS A 75 3.24 -12.02 -26.29
N GLY A 76 3.48 -13.11 -25.55
CA GLY A 76 4.71 -13.90 -25.65
C GLY A 76 5.89 -13.36 -24.84
N HIS A 77 5.71 -12.25 -24.11
CA HIS A 77 6.74 -11.73 -23.21
C HIS A 77 7.02 -12.71 -22.06
N GLN A 78 8.30 -12.89 -21.75
CA GLN A 78 8.71 -13.86 -20.73
C GLN A 78 8.23 -13.44 -19.34
N PRO A 79 7.64 -14.36 -18.54
CA PRO A 79 7.08 -14.00 -17.23
C PRO A 79 8.07 -13.36 -16.27
N GLN A 80 9.36 -13.70 -16.36
CA GLN A 80 10.38 -13.24 -15.41
C GLN A 80 11.02 -11.89 -15.75
N VAL A 81 10.81 -11.40 -16.97
CA VAL A 81 11.49 -10.22 -17.51
C VAL A 81 10.59 -8.99 -17.38
N LEU A 82 11.18 -7.83 -17.11
CA LEU A 82 10.49 -6.54 -17.14
C LEU A 82 9.79 -6.31 -18.49
N PRO A 83 8.63 -5.64 -18.52
CA PRO A 83 8.07 -5.17 -19.78
C PRO A 83 9.01 -4.15 -20.42
N PRO A 84 8.92 -3.92 -21.74
CA PRO A 84 9.66 -2.84 -22.37
C PRO A 84 9.33 -1.49 -21.70
N GLU A 85 10.35 -0.81 -21.17
CA GLU A 85 10.17 0.47 -20.45
C GLU A 85 9.38 1.49 -21.27
N GLN A 86 9.68 1.60 -22.56
CA GLN A 86 8.99 2.51 -23.47
C GLN A 86 7.48 2.22 -23.56
N ALA A 87 7.07 0.96 -23.45
CA ALA A 87 5.65 0.59 -23.44
C ALA A 87 4.97 1.08 -22.16
N VAL A 88 5.61 0.86 -21.00
CA VAL A 88 5.13 1.36 -19.70
C VAL A 88 5.01 2.89 -19.73
N ARG A 89 6.04 3.60 -20.21
CA ARG A 89 6.04 5.06 -20.30
C ARG A 89 4.96 5.59 -21.25
N SER A 90 4.72 4.91 -22.37
CA SER A 90 3.67 5.30 -23.32
C SER A 90 2.28 5.19 -22.67
N ILE A 91 2.03 4.13 -21.91
CA ILE A 91 0.80 3.95 -21.15
C ILE A 91 0.68 5.02 -20.05
N ALA A 92 1.77 5.33 -19.35
CA ALA A 92 1.77 6.34 -18.30
C ALA A 92 1.42 7.74 -18.84
N LYS A 93 1.84 8.09 -20.06
CA LYS A 93 1.43 9.33 -20.73
C LYS A 93 -0.08 9.43 -20.95
N GLU A 94 -0.75 8.31 -21.24
CA GLU A 94 -2.22 8.26 -21.38
C GLU A 94 -2.94 8.53 -20.06
N LEU A 95 -2.27 8.32 -18.92
CA LEU A 95 -2.84 8.51 -17.59
C LEU A 95 -2.70 9.95 -17.07
N ARG A 96 -1.92 10.81 -17.75
CA ARG A 96 -1.74 12.21 -17.32
C ARG A 96 -3.08 12.94 -17.21
N GLY A 97 -3.23 13.69 -16.12
CA GLY A 97 -4.44 14.48 -15.86
C GLY A 97 -5.67 13.68 -15.39
N THR A 98 -5.54 12.36 -15.22
CA THR A 98 -6.58 11.57 -14.56
C THR A 98 -6.71 11.99 -13.10
N SER A 99 -7.95 12.07 -12.62
CA SER A 99 -8.24 12.33 -11.21
C SER A 99 -8.53 11.05 -10.43
N GLU A 100 -8.83 9.97 -11.16
CA GLU A 100 -9.08 8.64 -10.64
C GLU A 100 -7.77 8.00 -10.17
N PRO A 101 -7.79 7.24 -9.06
CA PRO A 101 -6.63 6.45 -8.69
C PRO A 101 -6.32 5.41 -9.77
N VAL A 102 -5.03 5.16 -9.95
CA VAL A 102 -4.48 4.15 -10.87
C VAL A 102 -3.88 3.03 -10.04
N ILE A 103 -4.34 1.82 -10.28
CA ILE A 103 -3.83 0.61 -9.64
C ILE A 103 -3.11 -0.22 -10.69
N VAL A 104 -1.84 -0.55 -10.44
CA VAL A 104 -1.08 -1.51 -11.22
C VAL A 104 -1.31 -2.92 -10.67
N ASP A 105 -1.74 -3.83 -11.53
CA ASP A 105 -2.06 -5.20 -11.16
C ASP A 105 -1.12 -6.19 -11.89
N ILE A 106 -0.03 -6.54 -11.19
CA ILE A 106 1.01 -7.46 -11.65
C ILE A 106 1.23 -8.51 -10.56
N GLU A 107 0.67 -9.71 -10.77
CA GLU A 107 0.74 -10.81 -9.79
C GLU A 107 1.70 -11.94 -10.21
N ARG A 108 2.40 -11.78 -11.34
CA ARG A 108 3.28 -12.82 -11.90
C ARG A 108 4.58 -13.05 -11.13
N TRP A 109 4.96 -12.17 -10.22
CA TRP A 109 6.22 -12.27 -9.47
C TRP A 109 5.97 -12.54 -7.98
N PRO A 110 6.74 -13.45 -7.38
CA PRO A 110 6.56 -13.82 -5.98
C PRO A 110 6.97 -12.68 -5.02
N LEU A 111 6.08 -12.36 -4.07
CA LEU A 111 6.33 -11.40 -2.99
C LEU A 111 6.60 -12.07 -1.63
N LYS A 112 6.77 -13.40 -1.64
CA LYS A 112 7.06 -14.22 -0.46
C LYS A 112 8.01 -15.36 -0.83
N GLY A 113 8.66 -15.92 0.18
CA GLY A 113 9.61 -17.03 0.03
C GLY A 113 11.05 -16.54 0.02
N ASP A 114 11.85 -17.06 -0.90
CA ASP A 114 13.29 -16.77 -1.02
C ASP A 114 13.57 -15.26 -1.09
N ALA A 115 14.50 -14.80 -0.25
CA ALA A 115 14.75 -13.37 -0.09
C ALA A 115 15.34 -12.71 -1.33
N THR A 116 16.18 -13.42 -2.09
CA THR A 116 16.78 -12.91 -3.33
C THR A 116 15.70 -12.76 -4.39
N VAL A 117 14.87 -13.78 -4.56
CA VAL A 117 13.74 -13.78 -5.50
C VAL A 117 12.72 -12.68 -5.17
N VAL A 118 12.41 -12.47 -3.89
CA VAL A 118 11.52 -11.37 -3.46
C VAL A 118 12.16 -10.02 -3.78
N LYS A 119 13.45 -9.82 -3.45
CA LYS A 119 14.17 -8.57 -3.74
C LYS A 119 14.18 -8.26 -5.23
N GLU A 120 14.41 -9.25 -6.09
CA GLU A 120 14.32 -9.09 -7.54
C GLU A 120 12.90 -8.72 -7.99
N SER A 121 11.88 -9.34 -7.41
CA SER A 121 10.48 -9.04 -7.71
C SER A 121 10.10 -7.61 -7.32
N VAL A 122 10.54 -7.17 -6.14
CA VAL A 122 10.39 -5.79 -5.66
C VAL A 122 11.09 -4.80 -6.59
N GLY A 123 12.36 -5.05 -6.95
CA GLY A 123 13.08 -4.17 -7.88
C GLY A 123 12.39 -4.04 -9.24
N LYS A 124 11.78 -5.11 -9.74
CA LYS A 124 11.01 -5.04 -10.99
C LYS A 124 9.72 -4.23 -10.85
N LEU A 125 8.98 -4.40 -9.75
CA LEU A 125 7.78 -3.60 -9.47
C LEU A 125 8.14 -2.12 -9.24
N SER A 126 9.17 -1.82 -8.43
CA SER A 126 9.72 -0.48 -8.24
C SER A 126 10.07 0.17 -9.58
N SER A 127 10.71 -0.57 -10.50
CA SER A 127 11.05 -0.06 -11.82
C SER A 127 9.80 0.39 -12.58
N ILE A 128 8.78 -0.46 -12.65
CA ILE A 128 7.51 -0.12 -13.35
C ILE A 128 6.82 1.07 -12.72
N LEU A 129 6.69 1.10 -11.38
CA LEU A 129 6.03 2.20 -10.67
C LEU A 129 6.80 3.52 -10.84
N SER A 130 8.13 3.48 -10.78
CA SER A 130 8.97 4.66 -10.98
C SER A 130 8.86 5.20 -12.40
N TRP A 131 8.79 4.35 -13.44
CA TRP A 131 8.58 4.78 -14.81
C TRP A 131 7.21 5.45 -15.00
N ILE A 132 6.18 4.92 -14.34
CA ILE A 132 4.84 5.53 -14.37
C ILE A 132 4.86 6.90 -13.68
N LYS A 133 5.40 6.99 -12.47
CA LYS A 133 5.51 8.27 -11.74
C LYS A 133 6.37 9.30 -12.46
N ALA A 134 7.46 8.88 -13.12
CA ALA A 134 8.30 9.78 -13.89
C ALA A 134 7.54 10.41 -15.07
N GLU A 135 6.63 9.67 -15.71
CA GLU A 135 5.82 10.20 -16.81
C GLU A 135 4.56 10.90 -16.33
N ALA A 136 3.97 10.51 -15.21
CA ALA A 136 2.70 11.03 -14.73
C ALA A 136 2.79 11.27 -13.21
N PRO A 137 3.55 12.27 -12.75
CA PRO A 137 3.86 12.47 -11.34
C PRO A 137 2.61 12.78 -10.49
N ASP A 138 1.61 13.42 -11.08
CA ASP A 138 0.43 13.94 -10.39
C ASP A 138 -0.69 12.89 -10.19
N ILE A 139 -0.54 11.68 -10.73
CA ILE A 139 -1.55 10.63 -10.57
C ILE A 139 -1.44 9.99 -9.19
N HIS A 140 -2.58 9.56 -8.63
CA HIS A 140 -2.61 8.73 -7.44
C HIS A 140 -2.38 7.26 -7.84
N LEU A 141 -1.18 6.76 -7.60
CA LEU A 141 -0.71 5.44 -8.01
C LEU A 141 -0.64 4.47 -6.83
N GLY A 142 -0.95 3.20 -7.08
CA GLY A 142 -0.54 2.11 -6.21
C GLY A 142 -0.49 0.77 -6.93
N ALA A 143 -0.12 -0.28 -6.20
CA ALA A 143 -0.01 -1.64 -6.71
C ALA A 143 -0.91 -2.60 -5.93
N TYR A 144 -1.75 -3.34 -6.66
CA TYR A 144 -2.66 -4.33 -6.10
C TYR A 144 -1.89 -5.49 -5.45
N GLY A 145 -2.36 -5.92 -4.28
CA GLY A 145 -1.92 -7.17 -3.65
C GLY A 145 -0.48 -7.20 -3.16
N THR A 146 0.18 -6.04 -3.04
CA THR A 146 1.59 -5.93 -2.60
C THR A 146 1.73 -5.88 -1.09
N VAL A 147 1.51 -4.71 -0.49
CA VAL A 147 1.59 -4.48 0.96
C VAL A 147 0.20 -4.19 1.53
N PRO A 148 -0.17 -4.85 2.65
CA PRO A 148 0.45 -6.06 3.18
C PRO A 148 0.34 -7.27 2.24
N VAL A 149 1.30 -8.20 2.36
CA VAL A 149 1.26 -9.52 1.72
C VAL A 149 0.02 -10.25 2.18
N ARG A 150 -0.74 -10.81 1.23
CA ARG A 150 -1.95 -11.59 1.50
C ARG A 150 -1.62 -12.89 2.24
N ASP A 151 -1.83 -12.88 3.56
CA ASP A 151 -1.67 -14.04 4.44
C ASP A 151 -2.54 -13.94 5.70
N TYR A 152 -3.81 -14.34 5.56
CA TYR A 152 -4.77 -14.28 6.66
C TYR A 152 -4.31 -15.02 7.91
N TRP A 153 -3.81 -16.25 7.76
CA TRP A 153 -3.51 -17.14 8.88
C TRP A 153 -2.40 -16.63 9.78
N ARG A 154 -1.42 -15.91 9.23
CA ARG A 154 -0.36 -15.27 10.01
C ARG A 154 -0.77 -13.88 10.50
N ALA A 155 -1.51 -13.12 9.69
CA ALA A 155 -1.93 -11.76 10.03
C ALA A 155 -2.88 -11.69 11.23
N VAL A 156 -3.73 -12.70 11.45
CA VAL A 156 -4.66 -12.75 12.60
C VAL A 156 -4.04 -13.34 13.88
N ARG A 157 -2.77 -13.72 13.86
CA ARG A 157 -2.09 -14.16 15.09
C ARG A 157 -1.73 -12.95 15.94
N GLY A 158 -1.62 -13.15 17.25
CA GLY A 158 -1.24 -12.07 18.17
C GLY A 158 0.14 -11.49 17.84
N PRO A 159 0.40 -10.19 18.08
CA PRO A 159 1.65 -9.53 17.70
C PRO A 159 2.95 -10.17 18.24
N GLY A 160 2.87 -10.88 19.36
CA GLY A 160 4.00 -11.62 19.94
C GLY A 160 4.29 -12.98 19.30
N SER A 161 3.44 -13.46 18.39
CA SER A 161 3.61 -14.77 17.76
C SER A 161 4.70 -14.75 16.68
N LYS A 162 5.39 -15.89 16.52
CA LYS A 162 6.45 -16.04 15.50
C LYS A 162 5.89 -15.89 14.09
N GLU A 163 4.65 -16.32 13.88
CA GLU A 163 3.91 -16.23 12.63
C GLU A 163 3.60 -14.79 12.25
N TYR A 164 3.05 -14.00 13.18
CA TYR A 164 2.78 -12.57 12.96
C TYR A 164 4.07 -11.82 12.65
N GLN A 165 5.12 -12.04 13.45
CA GLN A 165 6.43 -11.41 13.22
C GLN A 165 7.06 -11.83 11.88
N ALA A 166 6.88 -13.07 11.45
CA ALA A 166 7.32 -13.52 10.13
C ALA A 166 6.56 -12.81 9.00
N TRP A 167 5.25 -12.62 9.16
CA TRP A 167 4.44 -11.86 8.20
C TRP A 167 4.84 -10.37 8.16
N GLN A 168 5.12 -9.76 9.31
CA GLN A 168 5.66 -8.39 9.36
C GLN A 168 7.00 -8.29 8.61
N ARG A 169 7.94 -9.21 8.87
CA ARG A 169 9.20 -9.26 8.11
C ARG A 169 8.99 -9.44 6.61
N ASP A 170 7.95 -10.19 6.20
CA ASP A 170 7.61 -10.31 4.78
C ASP A 170 7.15 -8.97 4.19
N ASN A 171 6.36 -8.20 4.93
CA ASN A 171 5.93 -6.85 4.55
C ASN A 171 7.08 -5.84 4.54
N ASP A 172 8.00 -5.91 5.49
CA ASP A 172 9.16 -5.00 5.57
C ASP A 172 10.05 -5.13 4.32
N ARG A 173 10.17 -6.34 3.75
CA ARG A 173 10.91 -6.56 2.49
C ARG A 173 10.32 -5.84 1.28
N LEU A 174 9.07 -5.36 1.38
CA LEU A 174 8.35 -4.64 0.33
C LEU A 174 8.33 -3.13 0.55
N GLU A 175 8.97 -2.63 1.61
CA GLU A 175 8.98 -1.21 2.00
C GLU A 175 9.38 -0.28 0.85
N GLU A 176 10.33 -0.70 0.00
CA GLU A 176 10.80 0.08 -1.15
C GLU A 176 9.65 0.49 -2.09
N LEU A 177 8.62 -0.36 -2.23
CA LEU A 177 7.45 -0.05 -3.07
C LEU A 177 6.67 1.15 -2.55
N ALA A 178 6.70 1.45 -1.26
CA ALA A 178 5.99 2.60 -0.68
C ALA A 178 6.50 3.94 -1.23
N THR A 179 7.76 3.99 -1.68
CA THR A 179 8.37 5.19 -2.31
C THR A 179 7.60 5.68 -3.53
N TRP A 180 6.95 4.75 -4.25
CA TRP A 180 6.32 5.04 -5.55
C TRP A 180 4.79 5.03 -5.51
N GLN A 181 4.20 4.75 -4.34
CA GLN A 181 2.76 4.58 -4.17
C GLN A 181 2.18 5.68 -3.27
N ASP A 182 1.04 6.23 -3.67
CA ASP A 182 0.30 7.21 -2.87
C ASP A 182 -0.73 6.53 -1.94
N ALA A 183 -1.08 5.28 -2.23
CA ALA A 183 -1.98 4.46 -1.43
C ALA A 183 -1.67 2.97 -1.57
N LEU A 184 -2.01 2.19 -0.55
CA LEU A 184 -1.90 0.73 -0.54
C LEU A 184 -3.21 0.09 -1.00
N TYR A 185 -3.11 -0.98 -1.79
CA TYR A 185 -4.26 -1.70 -2.34
C TYR A 185 -4.21 -3.20 -1.99
N PRO A 186 -4.34 -3.57 -0.70
CA PRO A 186 -4.32 -4.96 -0.28
C PRO A 186 -5.53 -5.74 -0.83
N SER A 187 -5.30 -7.03 -1.10
CA SER A 187 -6.37 -7.96 -1.44
C SER A 187 -7.05 -8.46 -0.17
N LEU A 188 -8.28 -8.00 0.08
CA LEU A 188 -9.10 -8.37 1.23
C LEU A 188 -10.21 -9.36 0.84
N TYR A 189 -9.92 -10.27 -0.09
CA TYR A 189 -10.85 -11.35 -0.42
C TYR A 189 -11.07 -12.27 0.77
N THR A 190 -12.30 -12.72 0.88
CA THR A 190 -12.75 -13.56 1.99
C THR A 190 -12.23 -14.97 1.80
N PHE A 191 -11.64 -15.56 2.83
CA PHE A 191 -10.99 -16.88 2.76
C PHE A 191 -11.97 -18.05 2.90
N TYR A 192 -13.16 -17.78 3.45
CA TYR A 192 -14.22 -18.75 3.70
C TYR A 192 -15.58 -18.03 3.66
N PRO A 193 -16.69 -18.74 3.38
CA PRO A 193 -18.01 -18.13 3.17
C PRO A 193 -18.69 -17.66 4.46
N ASP A 194 -18.23 -18.10 5.63
CA ASP A 194 -18.79 -17.71 6.92
C ASP A 194 -18.46 -16.24 7.23
N ARG A 195 -19.46 -15.37 7.08
CA ARG A 195 -19.35 -13.93 7.33
C ARG A 195 -19.14 -13.61 8.82
N GLN A 196 -19.67 -14.44 9.71
CA GLN A 196 -19.53 -14.20 11.15
C GLN A 196 -18.08 -14.42 11.59
N GLY A 197 -17.38 -15.36 10.97
CA GLY A 197 -15.94 -15.56 11.20
C GLY A 197 -15.05 -14.38 10.80
N TRP A 198 -15.52 -13.44 9.97
CA TRP A 198 -14.68 -12.32 9.49
C TRP A 198 -14.49 -11.19 10.50
N VAL A 199 -15.32 -11.11 11.55
CA VAL A 199 -15.35 -9.98 12.50
C VAL A 199 -14.67 -10.28 13.85
N ALA A 200 -13.89 -11.36 13.93
CA ALA A 200 -13.23 -11.81 15.16
C ALA A 200 -12.12 -10.86 15.66
#